data_AF-A0A3B9M1I6-F1
#
_entry.id   AF-A0A3B9M1I6-F1
#
_cell.length_a   1.000
_cell.length_b   1.000
_cell.length_c   1.000
_cell.angle_alpha   90.00
_cell.angle_beta   90.00
_cell.angle_gamma   90.00
#
_symmetry.space_group_name_H-M   'P 1'
#
loop_
_entity.id
_entity.type
_entity.pdbx_description
1 polymer ?
#
loop_
_entity_poly.entity_id
_entity_poly.type
_entity_poly.pdbx_seq_one_letter_code
_entity_poly.pdbx_strand_id
1 'polypeptide(L)' 'LIGRDLSSGGLVAVMVRGDVGAVKAAVDAGAAAAERVGELVAVHVIPRPHGEVEYILPRTGSQSKTKK' A
#
# COMPACT_ATOMS: atom_id res chain seq x y z
N LEU A 1 -6.50 -5.60 2.17
CA LEU A 1 -5.98 -4.30 1.66
C LEU A 1 -6.21 -3.26 2.74
N ILE A 2 -5.19 -2.48 3.12
CA ILE A 2 -5.32 -1.47 4.19
C ILE A 2 -5.78 -0.11 3.64
N GLY A 3 -5.34 0.23 2.44
CA GLY A 3 -5.73 1.47 1.80
C GLY A 3 -4.86 1.75 0.59
N ARG A 4 -5.22 2.84 -0.08
CA ARG A 4 -4.41 3.49 -1.10
C ARG A 4 -4.05 4.88 -0.61
N ASP A 5 -2.78 5.22 -0.66
CA ASP A 5 -2.33 6.59 -0.47
C ASP A 5 -2.23 7.27 -1.83
N LEU A 6 -2.84 8.44 -1.95
CA LEU A 6 -2.79 9.28 -3.15
C LEU A 6 -1.84 10.43 -2.83
N SER A 7 -0.57 10.22 -3.12
CA SER A 7 0.43 11.26 -2.95
C SER A 7 0.30 12.30 -4.07
N SER A 8 0.62 13.56 -3.78
CA SER A 8 0.61 14.61 -4.79
C SER A 8 1.56 14.28 -5.95
N GLY A 9 1.20 14.66 -7.18
CA GLY A 9 2.02 14.40 -8.37
C GLY A 9 1.69 13.11 -9.14
N GLY A 10 0.50 12.54 -8.93
CA GLY A 10 0.02 11.37 -9.69
C GLY A 10 0.56 10.02 -9.20
N LEU A 11 1.26 10.02 -8.06
CA LEU A 11 1.77 8.81 -7.43
C LEU A 11 0.71 8.17 -6.54
N VAL A 12 0.54 6.86 -6.69
CA VAL A 12 -0.39 6.07 -5.90
C VAL A 12 0.35 4.91 -5.25
N ALA A 13 0.23 4.77 -3.94
CA ALA A 13 0.81 3.66 -3.18
C ALA A 13 -0.31 2.78 -2.60
N VAL A 14 -0.25 1.47 -2.84
CA VAL A 14 -1.21 0.51 -2.27
C VAL A 14 -0.53 -0.27 -1.16
N MET A 15 -1.19 -0.34 -0.01
CA MET A 15 -0.67 -1.02 1.18
C MET A 15 -1.49 -2.27 1.49
N VAL A 16 -0.81 -3.40 1.67
CA VAL A 16 -1.42 -4.70 1.99
C VAL A 16 -0.79 -5.23 3.27
N ARG A 17 -1.60 -5.84 4.13
CA ARG A 17 -1.14 -6.48 5.37
C ARG A 17 -1.76 -7.84 5.56
N GLY A 18 -1.01 -8.69 6.26
CA GLY A 18 -1.28 -10.10 6.50
C GLY A 18 0.03 -10.82 6.83
N ASP A 19 0.02 -12.14 6.73
CA ASP A 19 1.21 -12.96 6.88
C ASP A 19 2.22 -12.71 5.76
N VAL A 20 3.50 -12.85 6.06
CA VAL A 20 4.60 -12.53 5.11
C VAL A 20 4.45 -13.28 3.79
N GLY A 21 4.04 -14.54 3.82
CA GLY A 21 3.79 -15.34 2.62
C GLY A 21 2.62 -14.83 1.79
N ALA A 22 1.52 -14.47 2.43
CA ALA A 22 0.33 -13.93 1.76
C ALA A 22 0.62 -12.54 1.16
N VAL A 23 1.31 -11.67 1.91
CA VAL A 23 1.68 -10.32 1.46
C VAL A 23 2.64 -10.40 0.29
N LYS A 24 3.64 -11.28 0.32
CA LYS A 24 4.59 -11.43 -0.78
C LYS A 24 3.89 -11.87 -2.06
N ALA A 25 3.04 -12.89 -2.00
CA ALA A 25 2.27 -13.34 -3.17
C ALA A 25 1.36 -12.24 -3.74
N ALA A 26 0.67 -11.50 -2.87
CA ALA A 26 -0.20 -10.40 -3.30
C ALA A 26 0.59 -9.27 -3.98
N VAL A 27 1.76 -8.93 -3.43
CA VAL A 27 2.62 -7.87 -3.94
C VAL A 27 3.25 -8.28 -5.28
N ASP A 28 3.73 -9.52 -5.43
CA ASP A 28 4.30 -10.02 -6.68
C ASP A 28 3.25 -10.05 -7.81
N ALA A 29 2.02 -10.50 -7.50
CA ALA A 29 0.91 -10.47 -8.45
C ALA A 29 0.50 -9.03 -8.83
N GLY A 30 0.49 -8.13 -7.85
CA GLY A 30 0.19 -6.72 -8.05
C GLY A 30 1.22 -6.00 -8.89
N ALA A 31 2.51 -6.26 -8.68
CA ALA A 31 3.62 -5.70 -9.44
C ALA A 31 3.50 -6.07 -10.93
N ALA A 32 3.31 -7.36 -11.23
CA ALA A 32 3.14 -7.83 -12.59
C ALA A 32 1.88 -7.26 -13.28
N ALA A 33 0.83 -6.94 -12.51
CA ALA A 33 -0.35 -6.26 -13.04
C ALA A 33 -0.09 -4.77 -13.29
N ALA A 34 0.59 -4.09 -12.35
CA ALA A 34 0.94 -2.67 -12.43
C ALA A 34 1.84 -2.36 -13.63
N GLU A 35 2.87 -3.19 -13.88
CA GLU A 35 3.76 -3.06 -15.03
C GLU A 35 3.05 -3.19 -16.38
N ARG A 36 1.94 -3.94 -16.44
CA ARG A 36 1.16 -4.11 -17.67
C ARG A 36 0.24 -2.92 -17.98
N VAL A 37 -0.19 -2.20 -16.94
CA VAL A 37 -1.18 -1.11 -17.09
C VAL A 37 -0.56 0.27 -16.97
N GLY A 38 0.66 0.38 -16.46
CA GLY A 38 1.34 1.67 -16.28
C GLY A 38 2.78 1.52 -15.77
N GLU A 39 3.30 2.61 -15.20
CA GLU A 39 4.67 2.66 -14.68
C GLU A 39 4.71 2.22 -13.21
N LEU A 40 5.47 1.17 -12.93
CA LEU A 40 5.74 0.71 -11.58
C LEU A 40 7.01 1.38 -11.05
N VAL A 41 6.87 2.18 -9.99
CA VAL A 41 8.02 2.89 -9.39
C VAL A 41 8.79 2.01 -8.40
N ALA A 42 8.09 1.33 -7.49
CA ALA A 42 8.72 0.54 -6.44
C ALA A 42 7.79 -0.53 -5.87
N VAL A 43 8.40 -1.63 -5.43
CA VAL A 43 7.74 -2.76 -4.77
C VAL A 43 8.56 -3.16 -3.56
N HIS A 44 7.92 -3.29 -2.40
CA HIS A 44 8.62 -3.66 -1.18
C HIS A 44 7.72 -4.41 -0.20
N VAL A 45 8.31 -5.37 0.51
CA VAL A 45 7.65 -6.14 1.57
C VAL A 45 8.48 -5.97 2.84
N ILE A 46 7.81 -5.58 3.92
CA ILE A 46 8.41 -5.42 5.25
C ILE A 46 7.87 -6.55 6.15
N PRO A 47 8.63 -7.63 6.39
CA PRO A 47 8.11 -8.80 7.12
C PRO A 47 7.78 -8.53 8.60
N ARG A 48 8.56 -7.67 9.25
CA ARG A 48 8.40 -7.31 10.65
C ARG A 48 8.53 -5.80 10.83
N PRO A 49 7.46 -5.02 10.60
CA PRO A 49 7.48 -3.60 10.87
C PRO A 49 7.65 -3.37 12.38
N HIS A 50 8.36 -2.29 12.74
CA HIS A 50 8.46 -1.87 14.13
C HIS A 50 7.08 -1.40 14.63
N GLY A 51 6.73 -1.67 15.90
CA GLY A 51 5.39 -1.38 16.42
C GLY A 51 4.97 0.09 16.32
N GLU A 52 5.94 1.02 16.40
CA GLU A 52 5.68 2.45 16.23
C GLU A 52 5.20 2.83 14.83
N VAL A 53 5.60 2.07 13.80
CA VAL A 53 5.21 2.30 12.40
C VAL A 53 3.70 2.07 12.23
N GLU A 54 3.09 1.19 13.02
CA GLU A 54 1.65 0.91 12.93
C GLU A 54 0.75 2.07 13.39
N TYR A 55 1.29 3.01 14.17
CA TYR A 55 0.53 4.19 14.60
C TYR A 55 0.53 5.30 13.56
N ILE A 56 1.56 5.34 12.70
CA ILE A 56 1.74 6.38 11.69
C ILE A 56 1.06 5.96 10.37
N LEU A 57 0.97 4.66 10.11
CA LEU A 57 0.32 4.16 8.90
C LEU A 57 -1.21 4.36 8.93
N PRO A 58 -1.81 4.72 7.78
CA PRO A 58 -3.24 4.94 7.69
C PRO A 58 -4.01 3.65 7.97
N ARG A 59 -4.91 3.68 8.97
CA ARG A 59 -5.85 2.59 9.24
C ARG A 59 -7.02 2.69 8.28
N THR A 60 -7.44 1.56 7.71
CA THR A 60 -8.56 1.40 6.77
C THR A 60 -9.73 2.34 7.06
N GLY A 61 -10.00 3.31 6.17
CA GLY A 61 -11.33 3.96 6.07
C GLY A 61 -11.46 5.47 6.26
N SER A 62 -10.39 6.28 6.34
CA SER A 62 -10.54 7.74 6.55
C SER A 62 -9.86 8.59 5.47
N GLN A 63 -10.43 8.63 4.26
CA GLN A 63 -10.20 9.76 3.33
C GLN A 63 -11.46 10.17 2.57
N SER A 64 -12.54 10.43 3.32
CA SER A 64 -13.61 11.33 2.89
C SER A 64 -14.11 12.15 4.08
N LYS A 65 -13.29 13.09 4.56
CA LYS A 65 -13.80 14.25 5.28
C LYS A 65 -13.55 15.48 4.44
N THR A 66 -14.43 15.69 3.45
CA THR A 66 -14.84 17.04 3.09
C THR A 66 -15.48 17.64 4.34
N LYS A 67 -14.68 18.34 5.13
CA LYS A 67 -15.21 19.28 6.13
C LYS A 67 -15.40 20.60 5.38
N LYS A 68 -16.67 21.03 5.30
CA LYS A 68 -17.07 22.40 4.94
C LYS A 68 -16.30 23.42 5.76
#